data_AF-A0A523W4D6-F1
#
_entry.id   AF-A0A523W4D6-F1
#
_cell.length_a   1.000
_cell.length_b   1.000
_cell.length_c   1.000
_cell.angle_alpha   90.00
_cell.angle_beta   90.00
_cell.angle_gamma   90.00
#
_symmetry.space_group_name_H-M   'P 1'
#
loop_
_entity.id
_entity.type
_entity.pdbx_description
1 polymer ?
#
loop_
_entity_poly.entity_id
_entity_poly.type
_entity_poly.pdbx_seq_one_letter_code
_entity_poly.pdbx_strand_id
1 'polypeptide(L)'
;MVHIKEDARIMADFLKSGHKMLSLSCPICNNPIFQNKNGTTFCPICNREVLLVDKDSNKDDGDIKSTGNNPVEVTNLNIEVYSVLIEKINWIAHKLENETQLHIISEYLELILNLLIIVEKLKSFKLS
;
A
#
# COMPACT_ATOMS: atom_id res chain seq x y z
N MET A 1 -27.23 3.46 14.23
CA MET A 1 -26.36 4.45 13.57
C MET A 1 -25.35 3.65 12.76
N VAL A 2 -25.44 3.70 11.43
CA VAL A 2 -24.58 2.88 10.55
C VAL A 2 -23.20 3.51 10.54
N HIS A 3 -22.22 2.86 11.19
CA HIS A 3 -20.82 3.25 11.10
C HIS A 3 -20.31 2.90 9.70
N ILE A 4 -20.33 3.86 8.78
CA ILE A 4 -19.67 3.73 7.48
C ILE A 4 -18.16 3.81 7.75
N LYS A 5 -17.42 2.74 7.44
CA LYS A 5 -15.95 2.72 7.51
C LYS A 5 -15.40 3.80 6.57
N GLU A 6 -14.39 4.55 7.02
CA GLU A 6 -13.79 5.65 6.25
C GLU A 6 -13.38 5.25 4.82
N ASP A 7 -12.92 4.01 4.63
CA ASP A 7 -12.59 3.43 3.32
C ASP A 7 -13.78 3.46 2.34
N ALA A 8 -15.00 3.18 2.83
CA ALA A 8 -16.21 3.20 2.02
C ALA A 8 -16.57 4.63 1.59
N ARG A 9 -16.24 5.63 2.41
CA ARG A 9 -16.43 7.04 2.07
C ARG A 9 -15.49 7.47 0.95
N ILE A 10 -14.21 7.13 1.07
CA ILE A 10 -13.18 7.40 0.04
C ILE A 10 -13.60 6.76 -1.29
N MET A 11 -13.99 5.48 -1.28
CA MET A 11 -14.45 4.78 -2.47
C MET A 11 -15.69 5.43 -3.09
N ALA A 12 -16.66 5.87 -2.28
CA ALA A 12 -17.84 6.57 -2.76
C ALA A 12 -17.51 7.92 -3.43
N ASP A 13 -16.52 8.65 -2.92
CA ASP A 13 -16.10 9.94 -3.49
C ASP A 13 -15.40 9.76 -4.84
N PHE A 14 -14.62 8.69 -5.02
CA PHE A 14 -14.06 8.34 -6.33
C PHE A 14 -15.14 7.97 -7.36
N LEU A 15 -16.16 7.20 -6.95
CA LEU A 15 -17.31 6.89 -7.80
C LEU A 15 -18.06 8.16 -8.23
N LYS A 16 -18.33 9.08 -7.29
CA LYS A 16 -18.95 10.37 -7.58
C LYS A 16 -18.14 11.23 -8.55
N SER A 17 -16.81 11.14 -8.45
CA SER A 17 -15.88 11.83 -9.35
C SER A 17 -15.84 11.24 -10.78
N GLY A 18 -16.55 10.12 -11.00
CA GLY A 18 -16.66 9.44 -12.28
C GLY A 18 -15.54 8.43 -12.53
N HIS A 19 -14.91 7.91 -11.48
CA HIS A 19 -14.01 6.76 -11.59
C HIS A 19 -14.83 5.47 -11.63
N LYS A 20 -14.26 4.44 -12.27
CA LYS A 20 -14.90 3.13 -12.43
C LYS A 20 -14.27 2.12 -11.49
N MET A 21 -15.06 1.45 -10.67
CA MET A 21 -14.60 0.29 -9.89
C MET A 21 -14.45 -0.93 -10.81
N LEU A 22 -13.31 -1.63 -10.73
CA LEU A 22 -13.03 -2.87 -11.44
C LEU A 22 -13.40 -4.08 -10.58
N SER A 23 -13.61 -5.24 -11.20
CA SER A 23 -13.88 -6.52 -10.50
C SER A 23 -12.63 -7.16 -9.88
N LEU A 24 -11.55 -6.39 -9.74
CA LEU A 24 -10.26 -6.84 -9.22
C LEU A 24 -10.03 -6.22 -7.84
N SER A 25 -9.42 -7.00 -6.96
CA SER A 25 -9.05 -6.55 -5.61
C SER A 25 -7.54 -6.29 -5.53
N CYS A 26 -7.16 -5.25 -4.79
CA CYS A 26 -5.77 -4.95 -4.50
C CYS A 26 -5.15 -6.09 -3.66
N PRO A 27 -4.02 -6.70 -4.08
CA PRO A 27 -3.41 -7.80 -3.34
C PRO A 27 -2.84 -7.39 -1.97
N ILE A 28 -2.76 -6.08 -1.68
CA ILE A 28 -2.12 -5.54 -0.48
C ILE A 28 -3.15 -5.20 0.60
N CYS A 29 -4.28 -4.60 0.23
CA CYS A 29 -5.33 -4.19 1.18
C CYS A 29 -6.68 -4.88 0.96
N ASN A 30 -6.79 -5.73 -0.08
CA ASN A 30 -8.00 -6.44 -0.48
C ASN A 30 -9.20 -5.55 -0.86
N ASN A 31 -8.99 -4.24 -1.06
CA ASN A 31 -10.03 -3.32 -1.51
C ASN A 31 -10.14 -3.29 -3.05
N PRO A 32 -11.32 -2.97 -3.60
CA PRO A 32 -11.52 -2.89 -5.05
C PRO A 32 -10.59 -1.90 -5.74
N ILE A 33 -10.12 -2.27 -6.92
CA ILE A 33 -9.33 -1.42 -7.80
C ILE A 33 -10.24 -0.47 -8.57
N PHE A 34 -9.76 0.73 -8.87
CA PHE A 34 -10.46 1.78 -9.59
C PHE A 34 -9.72 2.15 -10.87
N GLN A 35 -10.46 2.69 -11.84
CA GLN A 35 -9.93 3.22 -13.08
C GLN A 35 -10.39 4.67 -13.24
N ASN A 36 -9.47 5.57 -13.58
CA ASN A 36 -9.79 6.95 -13.90
C ASN A 36 -10.32 7.09 -15.33
N LYS A 37 -10.78 8.30 -15.68
CA LYS A 37 -11.30 8.60 -17.02
C LYS A 37 -10.25 8.48 -18.13
N ASN A 38 -8.96 8.51 -17.77
CA ASN A 38 -7.85 8.38 -18.70
C ASN A 38 -7.42 6.93 -18.92
N GLY A 39 -8.06 5.96 -18.25
CA GLY A 39 -7.76 4.54 -18.36
C GLY A 39 -6.72 4.02 -17.35
N THR A 40 -6.11 4.90 -16.55
CA THR A 40 -5.17 4.54 -15.50
C THR A 40 -5.88 3.80 -14.38
N THR A 41 -5.33 2.65 -13.99
CA THR A 41 -5.90 1.80 -12.95
C THR A 41 -5.13 1.99 -11.64
N PHE A 42 -5.80 2.12 -10.49
CA PHE A 42 -5.19 2.41 -9.20
C PHE A 42 -6.03 1.90 -8.02
N CYS A 43 -5.41 1.74 -6.86
CA CYS A 43 -6.09 1.47 -5.59
C CYS A 43 -6.34 2.78 -4.83
N PRO A 44 -7.60 3.13 -4.49
CA PRO A 44 -7.92 4.39 -3.81
C PRO A 44 -7.46 4.42 -2.35
N ILE A 45 -7.27 3.25 -1.73
CA ILE A 45 -6.87 3.14 -0.32
C ILE A 45 -5.35 3.11 -0.18
N CYS A 46 -4.64 2.42 -1.08
CA CYS A 46 -3.19 2.41 -1.09
C CYS A 46 -2.58 3.61 -1.83
N ASN A 47 -3.38 4.39 -2.55
CA ASN A 47 -2.96 5.49 -3.42
C ASN A 47 -1.83 5.10 -4.40
N ARG A 48 -1.98 3.95 -5.07
CA ARG A 48 -0.98 3.39 -6.00
C ARG A 48 -1.61 2.94 -7.31
N GLU A 49 -0.90 3.18 -8.41
CA GLU A 49 -1.24 2.67 -9.74
C GLU A 49 -1.05 1.15 -9.82
N VAL A 50 -1.89 0.46 -10.59
CA VAL A 50 -1.90 -0.98 -10.77
C VAL A 50 -1.91 -1.30 -12.26
N LEU A 51 -0.86 -1.96 -12.74
CA LEU A 51 -0.77 -2.46 -14.11
C LEU A 51 -1.46 -3.83 -14.19
N LEU A 52 -2.49 -3.94 -15.05
CA LEU A 52 -3.10 -5.23 -15.36
C LEU A 52 -2.25 -5.95 -16.42
N VAL A 53 -1.91 -7.20 -16.16
CA VAL A 53 -1.25 -8.08 -17.14
C VAL A 53 -2.27 -9.11 -17.59
N ASP A 54 -2.84 -8.92 -18.77
CA ASP A 54 -3.73 -9.90 -19.39
C ASP A 54 -2.90 -11.08 -19.93
N LYS A 55 -3.19 -12.30 -19.48
CA LYS A 55 -2.45 -13.51 -19.88
C LYS A 55 -2.93 -14.13 -21.22
N ASP A 56 -3.90 -13.54 -21.90
CA ASP A 56 -4.59 -14.18 -23.04
C ASP A 56 -4.55 -13.35 -24.33
N SER A 57 -3.39 -12.87 -24.75
CA SER A 57 -3.22 -12.31 -26.10
C SER A 57 -1.86 -12.69 -26.70
N ASN A 58 -1.78 -13.93 -27.17
CA ASN A 58 -0.82 -14.30 -28.20
C ASN A 58 -1.25 -13.66 -29.52
N LYS A 59 -0.51 -12.65 -29.99
CA LYS A 59 -0.11 -12.41 -31.39
C LYS A 59 0.69 -11.10 -31.55
N ASP A 60 1.98 -11.32 -31.81
CA ASP A 60 2.90 -10.68 -32.75
C ASP A 60 3.15 -9.16 -32.76
N ASP A 61 4.39 -8.85 -32.38
CA ASP A 61 5.38 -7.97 -33.01
C ASP A 61 4.99 -6.54 -33.41
N GLY A 62 5.52 -5.61 -32.63
CA GLY A 62 5.65 -4.19 -32.95
C GLY A 62 6.61 -3.49 -32.00
N ASP A 63 7.90 -3.80 -32.14
CA ASP A 63 9.08 -3.04 -31.71
C ASP A 63 8.81 -1.83 -30.78
N ILE A 64 9.01 -2.02 -29.47
CA ILE A 64 9.68 -0.99 -28.65
C ILE A 64 10.89 -1.64 -27.99
N LYS A 65 12.03 -1.50 -28.67
CA LYS A 65 13.35 -1.69 -28.09
C LYS A 65 13.57 -0.65 -26.97
N SER A 66 13.72 -1.15 -25.76
CA SER A 66 14.67 -0.67 -24.75
C SER A 66 15.01 -1.90 -23.92
N THR A 67 16.03 -2.67 -24.30
CA THR A 67 17.44 -2.42 -23.96
C THR A 67 17.56 -1.97 -22.51
N GLY A 68 17.90 -2.91 -21.65
CA GLY A 68 18.29 -2.64 -20.28
C GLY A 68 17.91 -3.78 -19.35
N ASN A 69 18.72 -4.84 -19.36
CA ASN A 69 18.93 -5.62 -18.15
C ASN A 69 19.46 -4.67 -17.07
N ASN A 70 18.56 -4.00 -16.36
CA ASN A 70 18.85 -3.34 -15.11
C ASN A 70 18.03 -4.05 -14.04
N PRO A 71 18.62 -4.43 -12.89
CA PRO A 71 17.82 -4.85 -11.75
C PRO A 71 17.02 -3.62 -11.30
N VAL A 72 15.76 -3.53 -11.71
CA VAL A 72 14.83 -2.46 -11.32
C VAL A 72 14.51 -2.66 -9.83
N GLU A 73 15.32 -2.02 -9.00
CA GLU A 73 14.97 -1.34 -7.76
C GLU A 73 14.10 -2.09 -6.73
N VAL A 74 14.50 -3.31 -6.35
CA VAL A 74 14.05 -3.90 -5.07
C VAL A 74 14.57 -3.08 -3.86
N THR A 75 15.52 -2.17 -4.09
CA THR A 75 16.11 -1.29 -3.08
C THR A 75 15.21 -0.10 -2.72
N ASN A 76 14.51 0.53 -3.67
CA ASN A 76 13.71 1.73 -3.40
C ASN A 76 12.42 1.43 -2.65
N LEU A 77 11.72 0.35 -3.00
CA LEU A 77 10.51 -0.07 -2.28
C LEU A 77 10.80 -0.40 -0.81
N ASN A 78 11.94 -1.04 -0.54
CA ASN A 78 12.37 -1.35 0.82
C ASN A 78 12.76 -0.10 1.61
N ILE A 79 13.28 0.95 0.96
CA ILE A 79 13.61 2.23 1.60
C ILE A 79 12.33 2.99 1.96
N GLU A 80 11.36 3.06 1.05
CA GLU A 80 10.06 3.72 1.28
C GLU A 80 9.23 3.03 2.37
N VAL A 81 9.22 1.69 2.40
CA VAL A 81 8.53 0.95 3.47
C VAL A 81 9.25 1.15 4.80
N TYR A 82 10.58 1.16 4.81
CA TYR A 82 11.36 1.37 6.03
C TYR A 82 11.11 2.75 6.63
N SER A 83 11.09 3.82 5.82
CA SER A 83 10.82 5.17 6.32
C SER A 83 9.42 5.27 6.92
N VAL A 84 8.40 4.71 6.26
CA VAL A 84 7.01 4.70 6.78
C VAL A 84 6.91 3.95 8.11
N LEU A 85 7.58 2.81 8.25
CA LEU A 85 7.56 2.05 9.51
C LEU A 85 8.20 2.84 10.66
N ILE A 86 9.32 3.51 10.41
CA ILE A 86 9.98 4.38 11.39
C ILE A 86 9.09 5.57 11.76
N GLU A 87 8.46 6.23 10.78
CA GLU A 87 7.51 7.32 11.02
C GLU A 87 6.33 6.85 11.88
N LYS A 88 5.79 5.65 11.62
CA LYS A 88 4.71 5.09 12.44
C LYS A 88 5.16 4.74 13.84
N ILE A 89 6.35 4.16 14.02
CA ILE A 89 6.91 3.91 15.35
C ILE A 89 7.02 5.21 16.15
N ASN A 90 7.57 6.26 15.54
CA ASN A 90 7.69 7.57 16.18
C ASN A 90 6.33 8.19 16.51
N TRP A 91 5.34 8.05 15.63
CA TRP A 91 3.99 8.54 15.86
C TRP A 91 3.29 7.82 17.02
N ILE A 92 3.42 6.50 17.14
CA ILE A 92 2.87 5.75 18.27
C ILE A 92 3.61 6.11 19.56
N ALA A 93 4.95 6.24 19.50
CA ALA A 93 5.76 6.65 20.65
C ALA A 93 5.33 8.03 21.19
N HIS A 94 5.10 9.01 20.32
CA HIS A 94 4.61 10.33 20.74
C HIS A 94 3.20 10.27 21.35
N LYS A 95 2.32 9.39 20.86
CA LYS A 95 1.00 9.16 21.48
C LYS A 95 1.13 8.55 22.87
N LEU A 96 2.11 7.68 23.07
CA LEU A 96 2.36 7.01 24.35
C LEU A 96 2.77 7.98 25.45
N GLU A 97 3.53 9.05 25.12
CA GLU A 97 4.01 10.03 26.10
C GLU A 97 2.91 10.69 26.93
N ASN A 98 1.71 10.84 26.34
CA ASN A 98 0.58 11.52 26.97
C ASN A 98 -0.56 10.54 27.31
N GLU A 99 -0.38 9.24 27.05
CA GLU A 99 -1.40 8.24 27.32
C GLU A 99 -1.38 7.83 28.80
N THR A 100 -2.55 7.75 29.41
CA THR A 100 -2.70 7.42 30.84
C THR A 100 -3.53 6.17 31.05
N GLN A 101 -4.23 5.68 30.02
CA GLN A 101 -5.02 4.47 30.08
C GLN A 101 -4.14 3.24 29.86
N LEU A 102 -4.00 2.42 30.90
CA LEU A 102 -3.13 1.23 30.89
C LEU A 102 -3.42 0.28 29.71
N HIS A 103 -4.69 0.10 29.36
CA HIS A 103 -5.08 -0.75 28.24
C HIS A 103 -4.58 -0.21 26.89
N ILE A 104 -4.71 1.10 26.66
CA ILE A 104 -4.24 1.75 25.42
C ILE A 104 -2.71 1.75 25.35
N ILE A 105 -2.03 1.96 26.49
CA ILE A 105 -0.58 1.81 26.61
C ILE A 105 -0.16 0.40 26.17
N SER A 106 -0.84 -0.63 26.66
CA SER A 106 -0.56 -2.01 26.28
C SER A 106 -0.71 -2.25 24.77
N GLU A 107 -1.78 -1.73 24.16
CA GLU A 107 -2.01 -1.84 22.71
C GLU A 107 -0.92 -1.12 21.90
N TYR A 108 -0.53 0.08 22.30
CA TYR A 108 0.54 0.83 21.64
C TYR A 108 1.89 0.12 21.73
N LEU A 109 2.22 -0.48 22.88
CA LEU A 109 3.45 -1.25 23.06
C LEU A 109 3.46 -2.51 22.19
N GLU A 110 2.34 -3.23 22.09
CA GLU A 110 2.20 -4.39 21.21
C GLU A 110 2.36 -4.00 19.74
N LEU A 111 1.75 -2.89 19.32
CA LEU A 111 1.89 -2.37 17.96
C LEU A 111 3.34 -1.97 17.66
N ILE A 112 4.02 -1.26 18.56
CA ILE A 112 5.44 -0.92 18.39
C ILE A 112 6.30 -2.18 18.27
N LEU A 113 6.06 -3.20 19.10
CA LEU A 113 6.79 -4.46 19.03
C LEU A 113 6.61 -5.13 17.65
N ASN A 114 5.38 -5.19 17.16
CA ASN A 114 5.08 -5.76 15.85
C ASN A 114 5.78 -5.00 14.71
N LEU A 115 5.78 -3.66 14.76
CA LEU A 115 6.48 -2.83 13.78
C LEU A 115 8.01 -3.03 13.84
N LEU A 116 8.60 -3.14 15.03
CA LEU A 116 10.03 -3.40 15.20
C LEU A 116 10.43 -4.77 14.64
N ILE A 117 9.60 -5.80 14.84
CA ILE A 117 9.83 -7.14 14.26
C ILE A 117 9.81 -7.06 12.73
N ILE A 118 8.88 -6.29 12.15
CA ILE A 118 8.83 -6.09 10.68
C ILE A 118 10.10 -5.39 10.21
N VAL A 119 10.54 -4.34 10.91
CA VAL A 119 11.77 -3.61 10.60
C VAL A 119 13.00 -4.54 10.65
N GLU A 120 13.09 -5.42 11.64
CA GLU A 120 14.18 -6.40 11.77
C GLU A 120 14.18 -7.41 10.62
N LYS A 121 13.00 -7.95 10.27
CA LYS A 121 12.85 -8.83 9.10
C LYS A 121 13.26 -8.14 7.82
N LEU A 122 12.90 -6.88 7.62
CA LEU A 122 13.32 -6.12 6.42
C LEU A 122 14.84 -5.87 6.39
N LYS A 123 15.51 -5.79 7.53
CA LYS A 123 16.99 -5.72 7.57
C LYS A 123 17.64 -7.03 7.14
N SER A 124 17.09 -8.19 7.51
CA SER A 124 17.66 -9.49 7.11
C SER A 124 17.51 -9.76 5.61
N PHE A 125 16.50 -9.20 4.95
CA PHE A 125 16.35 -9.25 3.49
C PHE A 125 17.42 -8.46 2.71
N LYS A 126 18.16 -7.53 3.34
CA LYS A 126 19.26 -6.80 2.67
C LYS A 126 20.58 -7.58 2.61
N LEU A 127 20.67 -8.77 3.23
CA LEU A 127 21.90 -9.59 3.31
C LEU A 127 21.90 -10.82 2.37
N SER A 128 20.98 -10.94 1.41
CA SER A 128 20.98 -11.97 0.36
C SER A 128 20.92 -11.34 -1.01
#